data_AF-A0A7C4XT52-F1
#
_entry.id   AF-A0A7C4XT52-F1
#
_cell.length_a   1.000
_cell.length_b   1.000
_cell.length_c   1.000
_cell.angle_alpha   90.00
_cell.angle_beta   90.00
_cell.angle_gamma   90.00
#
_symmetry.space_group_name_H-M   'P 1'
#
loop_
_entity.id
_entity.type
_entity.pdbx_description
1 polymer ?
#
loop_
_entity_poly.entity_id
_entity_poly.type
_entity_poly.pdbx_seq_one_letter_code
_entity_poly.pdbx_strand_id
1 'polypeptide(L)' 'MKKLIAVLAIVVMLFTFVRIVPTVSALNVKTIVIYVGKTQATIDGKTTTLDQAPVIVNGRTLVPI' A
#
# COMPACT_ATOMS: atom_id res chain seq x y z
N MET A 1 -7.86 -44.05 19.49
CA MET A 1 -8.53 -42.81 19.96
C MET A 1 -7.56 -41.75 20.52
N LYS A 2 -6.61 -42.11 21.39
CA LYS A 2 -5.66 -41.16 22.03
C LYS A 2 -4.75 -40.39 21.05
N LYS A 3 -4.26 -41.04 19.98
CA LYS A 3 -3.41 -40.41 18.95
C LYS A 3 -4.14 -39.35 18.11
N LEU A 4 -5.46 -39.49 17.93
CA LEU A 4 -6.27 -38.54 17.17
C LEU A 4 -6.48 -37.24 17.96
N ILE A 5 -6.69 -37.34 19.27
CA ILE A 5 -6.80 -36.20 20.20
C ILE A 5 -5.47 -35.44 20.27
N ALA A 6 -4.34 -36.16 20.28
CA ALA A 6 -3.02 -35.55 20.28
C ALA A 6 -2.72 -34.75 19.00
N VAL A 7 -3.11 -35.28 17.83
CA VAL A 7 -2.95 -34.57 16.55
C VAL A 7 -3.85 -33.34 16.49
N LEU A 8 -5.09 -33.44 16.98
CA LEU A 8 -6.00 -32.29 17.04
C LEU A 8 -5.47 -31.19 17.98
N ALA A 9 -4.89 -31.57 19.14
CA ALA A 9 -4.28 -30.63 20.07
C ALA A 9 -3.07 -29.91 19.46
N ILE A 10 -2.23 -30.60 18.68
CA ILE A 10 -1.08 -30.00 17.99
C ILE A 10 -1.55 -29.03 16.91
N VAL A 11 -2.57 -29.40 16.14
CA VAL A 11 -3.14 -28.51 15.11
C VAL A 11 -3.76 -27.27 15.76
N VAL A 12 -4.52 -27.42 16.85
CA VAL A 12 -5.08 -26.28 17.59
C VAL A 12 -3.97 -25.39 18.16
N MET A 13 -2.89 -25.97 18.68
CA MET A 13 -1.74 -25.24 19.21
C MET A 13 -0.96 -24.49 18.12
N LEU A 14 -0.87 -25.05 16.90
CA LEU A 14 -0.28 -24.36 15.74
C LEU A 14 -1.18 -23.21 15.25
N PHE A 15 -2.50 -23.40 15.24
CA PHE A 15 -3.45 -22.36 14.83
C PHE A 15 -3.53 -21.19 15.82
N THR A 16 -3.32 -21.42 17.12
CA THR A 16 -3.25 -20.32 18.11
C THR A 16 -1.95 -19.54 18.03
N PHE A 17 -0.83 -20.19 17.67
CA PHE A 17 0.47 -19.55 17.54
C PHE A 17 0.55 -18.60 16.32
N VAL A 18 -0.24 -18.84 15.26
CA VAL A 18 -0.31 -18.01 14.05
C VAL A 18 -0.90 -16.60 14.28
N ARG A 19 -1.51 -16.31 15.44
CA ARG A 19 -2.21 -15.03 15.66
C ARG A 19 -1.34 -13.86 16.16
N ILE A 20 -0.05 -14.06 16.42
CA ILE A 20 0.83 -13.04 17.02
C ILE A 20 1.71 -12.36 15.95
N VAL A 21 1.14 -12.01 14.80
CA VAL A 21 1.84 -11.11 13.88
C VAL A 21 1.49 -9.68 14.28
N PRO A 22 2.41 -8.88 14.85
CA PRO A 22 2.15 -7.47 15.10
C PRO A 22 1.94 -6.80 13.74
N THR A 23 0.71 -6.36 13.48
CA THR A 23 0.42 -5.49 12.35
C THR A 23 1.05 -4.14 12.63
N VAL A 24 2.25 -3.92 12.11
CA VAL A 24 2.85 -2.57 12.07
C VAL A 24 1.86 -1.71 11.29
N SER A 25 1.24 -0.74 11.97
CA SER A 25 0.43 0.28 11.29
C SER A 25 1.32 0.96 10.27
N ALA A 26 1.11 0.63 8.99
CA ALA A 26 1.80 1.32 7.91
C ALA A 26 1.52 2.82 8.08
N LEU A 27 2.58 3.64 8.10
CA LEU A 27 2.41 5.08 7.95
C LEU A 27 1.52 5.28 6.71
N ASN A 28 0.54 6.20 6.81
CA ASN A 28 -0.28 6.60 5.67
C ASN A 28 0.58 7.43 4.69
N VAL A 29 1.53 6.78 4.04
CA VAL A 29 2.38 7.38 3.01
C VAL A 29 1.63 7.27 1.70
N LYS A 30 1.31 8.42 1.11
CA LYS A 30 0.74 8.49 -0.23
C LYS A 30 1.83 8.87 -1.21
N THR A 31 2.07 8.03 -2.22
CA THR A 31 3.09 8.31 -3.24
C THR A 31 2.42 8.88 -4.47
N ILE A 32 2.87 10.06 -4.90
CA ILE A 32 2.35 10.73 -6.10
C ILE A 32 3.52 10.96 -7.06
N VAL A 33 3.39 10.45 -8.27
CA VAL A 33 4.38 10.64 -9.35
C VAL A 33 3.72 11.40 -10.49
N ILE A 34 4.34 12.51 -10.88
CA ILE A 34 3.83 13.41 -11.92
C ILE A 34 4.98 13.83 -12.82
N TYR A 35 4.70 14.03 -14.11
CA TYR A 35 5.68 14.45 -15.10
C TYR A 35 5.30 15.82 -15.67
N VAL A 36 6.27 16.74 -15.72
CA VAL A 36 6.08 18.06 -16.37
C VAL A 36 5.67 17.85 -17.84
N GLY A 37 4.64 18.58 -18.28
CA GLY A 37 4.12 18.50 -19.65
C GLY A 37 3.25 17.25 -19.94
N LYS A 38 2.96 16.39 -18.96
CA LYS A 38 2.02 15.27 -19.11
C LYS A 38 0.82 15.43 -18.19
N THR A 39 -0.35 15.06 -18.70
CA THR A 39 -1.59 14.96 -17.92
C THR A 39 -1.73 13.61 -17.21
N GLN A 40 -0.87 12.63 -17.46
CA GLN A 40 -0.88 11.36 -16.74
C GLN A 40 0.02 11.41 -15.51
N ALA A 41 -0.56 11.03 -14.37
CA ALA A 41 0.11 10.89 -13.08
C ALA A 41 -0.16 9.50 -12.50
N THR A 42 0.57 9.11 -11.45
CA THR A 42 0.24 7.92 -10.66
C THR A 42 0.10 8.25 -9.18
N ILE A 43 -0.97 7.74 -8.57
CA ILE A 43 -1.22 7.81 -7.13
C ILE A 43 -1.16 6.38 -6.61
N ASP A 44 -0.19 6.09 -5.74
CA ASP A 44 0.05 4.75 -5.20
C ASP A 44 0.16 3.68 -6.30
N GLY A 45 0.85 4.04 -7.38
CA GLY A 45 1.05 3.19 -8.56
C GLY A 45 -0.14 3.10 -9.52
N LYS A 46 -1.30 3.67 -9.17
CA LYS A 46 -2.48 3.72 -10.05
C LYS A 46 -2.48 4.97 -10.91
N THR A 47 -2.65 4.79 -12.22
CA THR A 47 -2.74 5.91 -13.17
C THR A 47 -3.98 6.77 -12.95
N THR A 48 -3.78 8.09 -12.98
CA THR A 48 -4.80 9.13 -12.90
C THR A 48 -4.51 10.19 -13.95
N THR A 49 -5.57 10.74 -14.55
CA THR A 49 -5.49 11.88 -15.48
C THR A 49 -5.72 13.18 -14.72
N LEU A 50 -4.82 14.13 -14.90
CA LEU A 50 -4.92 15.51 -14.45
C LEU A 50 -5.73 16.34 -15.46
N ASP A 51 -6.43 17.35 -14.96
CA ASP A 51 -7.12 18.38 -15.73
C ASP A 51 -6.16 19.21 -16.60
N GLN A 52 -4.94 19.46 -16.10
CA GLN A 52 -3.86 20.13 -16.82
C GLN A 52 -2.51 19.44 -16.56
N ALA A 53 -1.58 19.55 -17.51
CA ALA A 53 -0.21 19.11 -17.29
C ALA A 53 0.54 20.11 -16.37
N PRO A 54 1.43 19.65 -15.47
CA PRO A 54 2.30 20.56 -14.73
C PRO A 54 3.19 21.38 -15.67
N VAL A 55 3.39 22.65 -15.33
CA VAL A 55 4.15 23.61 -16.16
C VAL A 55 5.26 24.27 -15.34
N ILE A 56 6.32 24.71 -16.02
CA ILE A 56 7.39 25.50 -15.38
C ILE A 56 7.15 26.98 -15.67
N VAL A 57 6.97 27.77 -14.61
CA VAL A 57 6.82 29.23 -14.68
C VAL A 57 7.82 29.87 -13.74
N ASN A 58 8.65 30.78 -14.26
CA ASN A 58 9.69 31.47 -13.47
C ASN A 58 10.58 30.49 -12.67
N GLY A 59 10.95 29.36 -13.26
CA GLY A 59 11.79 28.34 -12.63
C GLY A 59 11.10 27.48 -11.56
N ARG A 60 9.77 27.55 -11.42
CA ARG A 60 8.99 26.71 -10.49
C ARG A 60 8.02 25.81 -11.24
N THR A 61 7.82 24.59 -10.77
CA THR A 61 6.77 23.71 -11.26
C THR A 61 5.44 24.08 -10.61
N LEU A 62 4.45 24.45 -11.42
CA LEU A 62 3.07 24.63 -11.00
C LEU A 62 2.30 23.34 -11.27
N VAL A 63 1.60 22.84 -10.24
CA VAL A 63 0.82 21.60 -10.28
C VAL A 63 -0.65 21.96 -10.06
N PRO A 64 -1.58 21.40 -10.84
CA PRO A 64 -3.03 21.61 -10.64
C PRO A 64 -3.50 21.06 -9.30
N ILE A 65 -4.46 21.74 -8.65
CA ILE A 65 -5.04 21.36 -7.34
C ILE A 65 -6.48 20.87 -7.46
#